data_AF-A0A5J6QGS4-F1
#
_entry.id   AF-A0A5J6QGS4-F1
#
_cell.length_a   1.000
_cell.length_b   1.000
_cell.length_c   1.000
_cell.angle_alpha   90.00
_cell.angle_beta   90.00
_cell.angle_gamma   90.00
#
_symmetry.space_group_name_H-M   'P 1'
#
loop_
_entity.id
_entity.type
_entity.pdbx_description
1 polymer ?
#
loop_
_entity_poly.entity_id
_entity_poly.type
_entity_poly.pdbx_seq_one_letter_code
_entity_poly.pdbx_strand_id
1 'polypeptide(L)' 'MPPSVLTIVGVVTIAVALWGLLRGRIIAGARGLKSNYYYRDDNPFSFYGFVLIYLSIGSFILYQSL' A
#
# COMPACT_ATOMS: atom_id res chain seq x y z
N MET A 1 16.38 -12.07 -1.62
CA MET A 1 16.70 -10.62 -1.52
C MET A 1 17.42 -10.39 -0.20
N PRO A 2 18.35 -9.43 -0.11
CA PRO A 2 18.95 -9.05 1.16
C PRO A 2 17.87 -8.62 2.17
N PRO A 3 17.99 -8.96 3.47
CA PRO A 3 17.02 -8.56 4.48
C PRO A 3 16.73 -7.05 4.48
N SER A 4 17.78 -6.23 4.30
CA SER A 4 17.68 -4.77 4.18
C SER A 4 16.75 -4.31 3.06
N VAL A 5 16.77 -4.98 1.90
CA VAL A 5 15.88 -4.66 0.77
C VAL A 5 14.43 -5.00 1.13
N LEU A 6 14.19 -6.14 1.77
CA LEU A 6 12.86 -6.52 2.23
C LEU A 6 12.33 -5.52 3.26
N THR A 7 13.17 -5.10 4.22
CA THR A 7 12.80 -4.09 5.20
C THR A 7 12.38 -2.78 4.53
N ILE A 8 13.15 -2.29 3.56
CA ILE A 8 12.80 -1.07 2.80
C ILE A 8 11.46 -1.25 2.07
N VAL A 9 11.26 -2.36 1.38
CA VAL A 9 10.00 -2.64 0.66
C VAL A 9 8.82 -2.70 1.63
N GLY A 10 8.97 -3.37 2.78
CA GLY A 10 7.95 -3.44 3.81
C GLY A 10 7.56 -2.06 4.35
N VAL A 11 8.56 -1.24 4.72
CA VAL A 11 8.34 0.13 5.21
C VAL A 11 7.65 0.99 4.15
N VAL A 12 8.11 0.97 2.90
CA VAL A 12 7.51 1.75 1.81
C VAL A 12 6.07 1.31 1.56
N THR A 13 5.79 0.01 1.61
CA THR A 13 4.45 -0.54 1.41
C THR A 13 3.47 -0.04 2.48
N ILE A 14 3.89 -0.04 3.76
CA ILE A 14 3.09 0.52 4.86
C ILE A 14 2.93 2.03 4.70
N ALA A 15 4.00 2.74 4.34
CA ALA A 15 3.95 4.19 4.14
C ALA A 15 2.95 4.59 3.04
N VAL A 16 2.82 3.82 1.96
CA VAL A 16 1.81 4.03 0.91
C VAL A 16 0.39 3.89 1.47
N ALA A 17 0.14 2.90 2.34
CA ALA A 17 -1.16 2.73 2.97
C ALA A 17 -1.53 3.92 3.87
N LEU A 18 -0.60 4.34 4.73
CA LEU A 18 -0.77 5.48 5.64
C LEU A 18 -0.96 6.78 4.85
N TRP A 19 -0.15 7.00 3.82
CA TRP A 19 -0.30 8.14 2.94
C TRP A 19 -1.68 8.15 2.26
N GLY A 20 -2.14 6.99 1.80
CA GLY A 20 -3.45 6.87 1.18
C GLY A 20 -4.60 7.17 2.14
N LEU A 21 -4.48 6.75 3.41
CA LEU A 21 -5.40 7.13 4.49
C LEU A 21 -5.42 8.64 4.74
N LEU A 22 -4.27 9.31 4.75
CA LEU A 22 -4.21 10.76 4.98
C LEU A 22 -4.79 11.56 3.82
N ARG A 23 -4.52 11.14 2.57
CA ARG A 23 -4.97 11.84 1.36
C ARG A 23 -6.38 11.47 0.91
N GLY A 24 -6.99 10.42 1.46
CA GLY A 24 -8.28 9.91 1.01
C GLY A 24 -8.24 9.24 -0.38
N ARG A 25 -7.04 8.84 -0.86
CA ARG A 25 -6.86 8.13 -2.14
C ARG A 25 -5.76 7.07 -2.04
N ILE A 26 -6.01 5.86 -2.54
CA ILE A 26 -5.06 4.74 -2.52
C ILE A 26 -4.78 4.27 -3.96
N ILE A 27 -3.54 3.87 -4.24
CA ILE A 27 -3.17 3.39 -5.58
C ILE A 27 -3.82 2.02 -5.78
N ALA A 28 -4.67 1.93 -6.79
CA ALA A 28 -5.42 0.71 -7.15
C ALA A 28 -4.69 -0.15 -8.21
N GLY A 29 -3.64 0.42 -8.81
CA GLY A 29 -2.91 -0.15 -9.93
C GLY A 29 -2.42 0.95 -10.87
N ALA A 30 -1.95 0.57 -12.04
CA ALA A 30 -1.57 1.49 -13.10
C ALA A 30 -2.15 1.02 -14.43
N ARG A 31 -2.63 1.97 -15.24
CA ARG A 31 -3.00 1.73 -16.64
C ARG A 31 -1.96 2.43 -17.51
N GLY A 32 -0.98 1.65 -17.98
CA GLY A 32 0.21 2.19 -18.64
C GLY A 32 1.06 3.02 -17.67
N LEU A 33 1.42 4.25 -18.06
CA LEU A 33 2.20 5.18 -17.23
C LEU A 33 1.34 6.00 -16.25
N LYS A 34 0.02 5.82 -16.23
CA LYS A 34 -0.88 6.54 -15.31
C LYS A 34 -1.33 5.62 -14.18
N SER A 35 -1.09 6.04 -12.94
CA SER A 35 -1.64 5.38 -11.75
C SER A 35 -3.15 5.57 -11.69
N ASN A 36 -3.86 4.50 -11.37
CA ASN A 36 -5.27 4.53 -11.04
C ASN A 36 -5.44 4.59 -9.52
N TYR A 37 -6.46 5.30 -9.05
CA TYR A 37 -6.70 5.52 -7.62
C TYR A 37 -8.13 5.14 -7.24
N TYR A 38 -8.29 4.51 -6.07
CA TYR A 38 -9.57 4.50 -5.38
C TYR A 38 -9.61 5.65 -4.40
N TYR A 39 -10.70 6.40 -4.41
CA TYR A 39 -10.96 7.48 -3.47
C TYR A 39 -11.90 6.99 -2.37
N ARG A 40 -11.70 7.50 -1.16
CA ARG A 40 -12.52 7.15 0.01
C ARG A 40 -14.00 7.45 -0.23
N ASP A 41 -14.30 8.58 -0.85
CA ASP A 41 -15.67 9.08 -0.99
C ASP A 41 -16.41 8.41 -2.17
N ASP A 42 -15.70 8.03 -3.22
CA ASP A 42 -16.29 7.38 -4.41
C ASP A 42 -16.56 5.88 -4.19
N ASN A 43 -15.61 5.17 -3.57
CA ASN A 43 -15.72 3.74 -3.32
C ASN A 43 -14.98 3.36 -2.02
N PRO A 44 -15.62 3.58 -0.85
CA PRO A 44 -14.98 3.38 0.45
C PRO A 44 -14.57 1.93 0.68
N PHE A 45 -15.34 0.96 0.18
CA PHE A 45 -15.05 -0.46 0.37
C PHE A 45 -13.74 -0.85 -0.34
N SER A 46 -13.60 -0.52 -1.63
CA SER A 46 -12.37 -0.79 -2.36
C SER A 46 -11.19 0.03 -1.82
N PHE A 47 -11.42 1.26 -1.37
CA PHE A 47 -10.40 2.08 -0.73
C PHE A 47 -9.83 1.42 0.53
N TYR A 48 -10.68 1.07 1.51
CA TYR A 48 -10.21 0.44 2.75
C TYR A 48 -9.68 -0.98 2.52
N GLY A 49 -10.26 -1.72 1.56
CA GLY A 49 -9.74 -3.03 1.15
C GLY A 49 -8.30 -2.94 0.66
N PHE A 50 -7.99 -2.00 -0.23
CA PHE A 50 -6.62 -1.80 -0.69
C PHE A 50 -5.68 -1.32 0.41
N VAL A 51 -6.13 -0.41 1.29
CA VAL A 51 -5.35 -0.01 2.47
C VAL A 51 -4.98 -1.22 3.33
N LEU A 52 -5.93 -2.11 3.62
CA LEU A 52 -5.69 -3.34 4.37
C LEU A 52 -4.71 -4.27 3.66
N ILE A 53 -4.80 -4.40 2.33
CA ILE A 53 -3.87 -5.20 1.53
C ILE A 53 -2.44 -4.65 1.67
N TYR A 54 -2.24 -3.34 1.49
CA TYR A 54 -0.93 -2.72 1.64
C TYR A 54 -0.37 -2.90 3.07
N LEU A 55 -1.18 -2.70 4.10
CA LEU A 55 -0.76 -2.92 5.49
C LEU A 55 -0.39 -4.38 5.75
N SER A 56 -1.18 -5.33 5.24
CA SER A 56 -0.96 -6.77 5.42
C SER A 56 0.32 -7.23 4.74
N ILE A 57 0.50 -6.85 3.47
CA ILE A 57 1.70 -7.20 2.70
C ILE A 57 2.94 -6.56 3.33
N GLY A 58 2.87 -5.27 3.67
CA GLY A 58 3.99 -4.57 4.30
C GLY A 58 4.41 -5.20 5.62
N SER A 59 3.43 -5.53 6.48
CA SER A 59 3.68 -6.20 7.76
C SER A 59 4.26 -7.60 7.58
N PHE A 60 3.75 -8.38 6.61
CA PHE A 60 4.26 -9.71 6.30
C PHE A 60 5.70 -9.68 5.77
N ILE A 61 6.03 -8.73 4.89
CA ILE A 61 7.39 -8.56 4.37
C ILE A 61 8.35 -8.17 5.50
N LEU A 62 7.94 -7.26 6.39
CA LEU A 62 8.75 -6.90 7.55
C LEU A 62 9.00 -8.09 8.47
N TYR A 63 7.96 -8.89 8.74
CA TYR A 63 8.09 -10.12 9.53
C TYR A 63 9.10 -11.11 8.93
N GLN A 64 9.14 -11.25 7.60
CA GLN A 64 10.13 -12.09 6.91
C GLN A 64 11.55 -11.50 6.86
N SER A 65 11.71 -10.22 7.20
CA SER A 65 13.02 -9.56 7.22
C SER A 65 13.72 -9.58 8.59
N LEU A 66 13.00 -9.99 9.64
CA LEU A 66 13.49 -10.19 11.01
C LEU A 66 14.16 -11.56 11.15
#